data_AF-A0A7J7LB24-F1
#
_entry.id   AF-A0A7J7LB24-F1
#
_cell.length_a   1.000
_cell.length_b   1.000
_cell.length_c   1.000
_cell.angle_alpha   90.00
_cell.angle_beta   90.00
_cell.angle_gamma   90.00
#
_symmetry.space_group_name_H-M   'P 1'
#
loop_
_entity.id
_entity.type
_entity.pdbx_description
1 polymer ?
#
loop_
_entity_poly.entity_id
_entity_poly.type
_entity_poly.pdbx_seq_one_letter_code
_entity_poly.pdbx_strand_id
1 'polypeptide(L)'
;SLLLLPLISQFICNKRGVIRSRPPPSSSRLYILARIIGSLLHRCLTQLSKKHGPVMLLQLGSVLVLLVSSVEVAKEVLKTHDHVFCNRPVLEGFRKHLYNFKDVALSPYGEY
;
A
#
# COMPACT_ATOMS: atom_id res chain seq x y z
N SER A 1 -32.81 -13.38 24.31
CA SER A 1 -32.16 -12.63 23.22
C SER A 1 -30.63 -12.69 23.15
N LEU A 2 -29.92 -13.54 23.92
CA LEU A 2 -28.44 -13.60 23.92
C LEU A 2 -27.82 -14.63 22.94
N LEU A 3 -28.64 -15.52 22.36
CA LEU A 3 -28.16 -16.63 21.51
C LEU A 3 -27.81 -16.23 20.07
N LEU A 4 -28.15 -15.01 19.63
CA LEU A 4 -27.90 -14.54 18.25
C LEU A 4 -26.57 -13.78 18.09
N LEU A 5 -25.95 -13.33 19.19
CA LEU A 5 -24.66 -12.64 19.18
C LEU A 5 -23.51 -13.41 18.49
N PRO A 6 -23.33 -14.73 18.69
CA PRO A 6 -22.23 -15.45 18.02
C PRO A 6 -22.43 -15.52 16.50
N LEU A 7 -23.69 -15.66 16.03
CA LEU A 7 -24.01 -15.70 14.60
C LEU A 7 -23.73 -14.36 13.92
N ILE A 8 -24.09 -13.25 14.58
CA ILE A 8 -23.80 -11.90 14.08
C ILE A 8 -22.29 -11.65 14.08
N SER A 9 -21.58 -12.09 15.13
CA SER A 9 -20.11 -11.99 15.20
C SER A 9 -19.43 -12.79 14.07
N GLN A 10 -19.91 -13.98 13.74
CA GLN A 10 -19.40 -14.77 12.62
C GLN A 10 -19.69 -14.12 11.27
N PHE A 11 -20.86 -13.51 11.11
CA PHE A 11 -21.24 -12.80 9.89
C PHE A 11 -20.37 -11.55 9.65
N ILE A 12 -20.01 -10.82 10.72
CA ILE A 12 -19.10 -9.67 10.65
C ILE A 12 -17.65 -10.11 10.40
N CYS A 13 -17.18 -11.19 11.04
CA CYS A 13 -15.83 -11.71 10.86
C CYS A 13 -15.59 -12.37 9.49
N ASN A 14 -16.64 -12.87 8.82
CA ASN A 14 -16.54 -13.54 7.52
C ASN A 14 -16.30 -12.59 6.33
N LYS A 15 -16.29 -11.26 6.56
CA LYS A 15 -15.97 -10.26 5.53
C LYS A 15 -14.49 -9.91 5.44
N ARG A 16 -13.63 -10.49 6.29
CA ARG A 16 -12.17 -10.32 6.19
C ARG A 16 -11.61 -11.26 5.13
N GLY A 17 -11.92 -10.97 3.87
CA GLY A 17 -11.20 -11.52 2.74
C GLY A 17 -9.75 -11.05 2.84
N VAL A 18 -8.88 -11.86 3.42
CA VAL A 18 -7.44 -11.68 3.27
C VAL A 18 -7.17 -11.84 1.79
N ILE A 19 -6.86 -10.74 1.09
CA ILE A 19 -6.36 -10.78 -0.27
C ILE A 19 -5.04 -11.54 -0.20
N ARG A 20 -5.08 -12.85 -0.42
CA ARG A 20 -3.90 -13.70 -0.59
C ARG A 20 -3.32 -13.39 -1.96
N SER A 21 -2.70 -12.22 -2.12
CA SER A 21 -1.86 -11.95 -3.28
C SER A 21 -0.65 -12.87 -3.18
N ARG A 22 -0.63 -13.95 -3.97
CA ARG A 22 0.60 -14.71 -4.16
C ARG A 22 1.67 -13.71 -4.60
N PRO A 23 2.83 -13.65 -3.92
CA PRO A 23 3.88 -12.74 -4.35
C PRO A 23 4.17 -13.03 -5.83
N PRO A 24 4.33 -11.99 -6.67
CA PRO A 24 4.62 -12.21 -8.07
C PRO A 24 5.86 -13.11 -8.18
N PRO A 25 5.89 -14.05 -9.14
CA PRO A 25 7.01 -14.96 -9.31
C PRO A 25 8.32 -14.17 -9.38
N SER A 26 9.41 -14.74 -8.87
CA SER A 26 10.67 -14.02 -8.65
C SER A 26 11.16 -13.21 -9.88
N SER A 27 10.91 -13.72 -11.09
CA SER A 27 11.20 -13.08 -12.37
C SER A 27 10.41 -11.78 -12.61
N SER A 28 9.15 -11.71 -12.15
CA SER A 28 8.30 -10.53 -12.28
C SER A 28 8.76 -9.38 -11.37
N ARG A 29 9.38 -9.68 -10.22
CA ARG A 29 9.91 -8.67 -9.29
C ARG A 29 11.03 -7.84 -9.92
N LEU A 30 11.98 -8.51 -10.58
CA LEU A 30 13.09 -7.85 -11.28
C LEU A 30 12.63 -7.11 -12.54
N TYR A 31 11.68 -7.68 -13.29
CA TYR A 31 11.10 -7.03 -14.48
C TYR A 31 10.39 -5.71 -14.16
N ILE A 32 9.65 -5.66 -13.05
CA ILE A 32 8.96 -4.43 -12.62
C ILE A 32 9.96 -3.34 -12.24
N LEU A 33 11.00 -3.68 -11.47
CA LEU A 33 12.07 -2.74 -11.11
C LEU A 33 12.81 -2.21 -12.33
N ALA A 34 13.23 -3.10 -13.24
CA ALA A 34 13.94 -2.71 -14.46
C ALA A 34 13.10 -1.78 -15.35
N ARG A 35 11.79 -2.05 -15.46
CA ARG A 35 10.87 -1.21 -16.24
C ARG A 35 10.63 0.15 -15.59
N ILE A 36 10.63 0.24 -14.26
CA ILE A 36 10.55 1.52 -13.53
C ILE A 36 11.80 2.39 -13.76
N ILE A 37 12.99 1.78 -13.85
CA ILE A 37 14.26 2.52 -13.99
C ILE A 37 14.41 3.15 -15.39
N GLY A 38 13.84 2.53 -16.43
CA GLY A 38 13.96 3.01 -17.83
C GLY A 38 12.77 3.80 -18.38
N SER A 39 11.66 3.91 -17.65
CA SER A 39 10.44 4.58 -18.13
C SER A 39 9.81 5.46 -17.04
N LEU A 40 8.88 6.35 -17.44
CA LEU A 40 8.15 7.17 -16.48
C LEU A 40 7.34 6.27 -15.53
N LEU A 41 7.73 6.23 -14.25
CA LEU A 41 7.14 5.39 -13.19
C LEU A 41 5.61 5.45 -13.18
N HIS A 42 5.02 6.65 -13.31
CA HIS A 42 3.56 6.83 -13.34
C HIS A 42 2.86 6.08 -14.49
N ARG A 43 3.50 5.98 -15.68
CA ARG A 43 2.94 5.24 -16.83
C ARG A 43 2.98 3.74 -16.60
N CYS A 44 4.07 3.24 -16.02
CA CYS A 44 4.20 1.82 -15.70
C CYS A 44 3.23 1.38 -14.61
N LEU A 45 3.07 2.16 -13.56
CA LEU A 45 2.06 1.91 -12.53
C LEU A 45 0.64 1.90 -13.12
N THR A 46 0.35 2.83 -14.03
CA THR A 46 -0.94 2.86 -14.76
C THR A 46 -1.16 1.59 -15.59
N GLN A 47 -0.14 1.13 -16.33
CA GLN A 47 -0.24 -0.09 -17.13
C GLN A 47 -0.40 -1.35 -16.27
N LEU A 48 0.27 -1.42 -15.12
CA LEU A 48 0.11 -2.52 -14.17
C LEU A 48 -1.30 -2.52 -13.56
N SER A 49 -1.82 -1.36 -13.18
CA SER A 49 -3.20 -1.19 -12.69
C SER A 49 -4.22 -1.66 -13.71
N LYS A 50 -4.04 -1.31 -15.00
CA LYS A 50 -4.91 -1.81 -16.08
C LYS A 50 -4.89 -3.33 -16.25
N LYS A 51 -3.76 -3.99 -15.93
CA LYS A 51 -3.59 -5.44 -16.10
C LYS A 51 -4.08 -6.25 -14.89
N HIS A 52 -3.81 -5.77 -13.68
CA HIS A 52 -4.02 -6.52 -12.44
C HIS A 52 -5.19 -6.00 -11.60
N GLY A 53 -5.73 -4.85 -11.95
CA GLY A 53 -6.83 -4.20 -11.25
C GLY A 53 -6.40 -2.94 -10.49
N PRO A 54 -7.38 -2.13 -10.05
CA PRO A 54 -7.15 -0.83 -9.44
C PRO A 54 -6.55 -0.89 -8.03
N VAL A 55 -6.53 -2.07 -7.39
CA VAL A 55 -5.91 -2.32 -6.09
C VAL A 55 -5.04 -3.56 -6.20
N MET A 56 -3.73 -3.42 -6.02
CA MET A 56 -2.79 -4.54 -6.11
C MET A 56 -1.58 -4.36 -5.20
N LEU A 57 -0.97 -5.47 -4.82
CA LEU A 57 0.24 -5.52 -4.00
C LEU A 57 1.48 -5.70 -4.90
N LEU A 58 2.44 -4.79 -4.75
CA LEU A 58 3.68 -4.72 -5.50
C LEU A 58 4.86 -4.93 -4.56
N GLN A 59 5.83 -5.77 -4.94
CA GLN A 59 7.10 -5.86 -4.23
C GLN A 59 8.13 -4.98 -4.95
N LEU A 60 8.46 -3.83 -4.38
CA LEU A 60 9.47 -2.90 -4.89
C LEU A 60 10.80 -3.13 -4.16
N GLY A 61 11.66 -3.95 -4.75
CA GLY A 61 12.88 -4.41 -4.08
C GLY A 61 12.51 -5.28 -2.89
N SER A 62 12.88 -4.84 -1.69
CA SER A 62 12.55 -5.50 -0.42
C SER A 62 11.30 -4.93 0.27
N VAL A 63 10.66 -3.91 -0.31
CA VAL A 63 9.51 -3.22 0.27
C VAL A 63 8.22 -3.64 -0.42
N LEU A 64 7.25 -4.12 0.36
CA LEU A 64 5.90 -4.39 -0.13
C LEU A 64 5.08 -3.09 -0.14
N VAL A 65 4.50 -2.76 -1.29
CA VAL A 65 3.74 -1.53 -1.54
C VAL A 65 2.33 -1.89 -2.02
N LEU A 66 1.32 -1.33 -1.38
CA LEU A 66 -0.06 -1.39 -1.87
C LEU A 66 -0.28 -0.27 -2.89
N LEU A 67 -0.52 -0.61 -4.15
CA LEU A 67 -0.89 0.38 -5.16
C LEU A 67 -2.41 0.53 -5.20
N VAL A 68 -2.87 1.77 -5.06
CA VAL A 68 -4.27 2.17 -5.21
C VAL A 68 -4.37 3.15 -6.38
N SER A 69 -5.16 2.79 -7.39
CA SER A 69 -5.32 3.52 -8.64
C SER A 69 -6.77 3.94 -8.95
N SER A 70 -7.73 3.57 -8.09
CA SER A 70 -9.13 4.04 -8.17
C SER A 70 -9.33 5.25 -7.26
N VAL A 71 -10.14 6.20 -7.73
CA VAL A 71 -10.44 7.44 -7.00
C VAL A 71 -11.23 7.15 -5.73
N GLU A 72 -12.19 6.22 -5.80
CA GLU A 72 -13.06 5.81 -4.72
C GLU A 72 -12.23 5.22 -3.57
N VAL A 73 -11.36 4.27 -3.90
CA VAL A 73 -10.48 3.61 -2.91
C VAL A 73 -9.43 4.58 -2.38
N ALA A 74 -8.86 5.44 -3.23
CA ALA A 74 -7.91 6.46 -2.78
C ALA A 74 -8.55 7.43 -1.79
N LYS A 75 -9.81 7.84 -2.02
CA LYS A 75 -10.56 8.69 -1.10
C LYS A 75 -10.79 7.98 0.24
N GLU A 76 -11.17 6.72 0.22
CA GLU A 76 -11.36 5.93 1.45
C GLU A 76 -10.06 5.81 2.26
N VAL A 77 -8.94 5.51 1.61
CA VAL A 77 -7.63 5.38 2.25
C VAL A 77 -7.11 6.71 2.79
N LEU A 78 -7.18 7.78 1.99
CA LEU A 78 -6.56 9.07 2.30
C LEU A 78 -7.44 10.02 3.13
N LYS A 79 -8.76 9.77 3.21
CA LYS A 79 -9.69 10.62 3.99
C LYS A 79 -10.35 9.87 5.13
N THR A 80 -10.80 8.63 4.91
CA THR A 80 -11.56 7.89 5.93
C THR A 80 -10.63 7.15 6.88
N HIS A 81 -9.52 6.64 6.34
CA HIS A 81 -8.53 5.86 7.09
C HIS A 81 -7.16 6.54 7.15
N ASP A 82 -7.13 7.87 7.06
CA ASP A 82 -5.89 8.64 7.04
C ASP A 82 -5.01 8.36 8.27
N HIS A 83 -5.58 8.21 9.46
CA HIS A 83 -4.84 7.90 10.69
C HIS A 83 -4.05 6.58 10.61
N VAL A 84 -4.52 5.59 9.84
CA VAL A 84 -3.81 4.30 9.67
C VAL A 84 -2.66 4.44 8.66
N PHE A 85 -2.85 5.24 7.62
CA PHE A 85 -1.94 5.35 6.48
C PHE A 85 -1.09 6.63 6.47
N CYS A 86 -1.19 7.47 7.49
CA CYS A 86 -0.46 8.72 7.58
C CYS A 86 1.03 8.54 7.85
N ASN A 87 1.45 7.40 8.40
CA ASN A 87 2.85 7.18 8.72
C ASN A 87 3.72 7.05 7.45
N ARG A 88 4.89 7.70 7.45
CA ARG A 88 5.80 7.73 6.29
C ARG A 88 6.87 6.64 6.41
N PRO A 89 7.17 5.90 5.33
CA PRO A 89 8.19 4.86 5.37
C PRO A 89 9.58 5.47 5.54
N VAL A 90 10.35 4.92 6.49
CA VAL A 90 11.74 5.33 6.72
C VAL A 90 12.63 4.68 5.67
N LEU A 91 13.14 5.49 4.75
CA LEU A 91 14.09 5.05 3.72
C LEU A 91 15.50 5.42 4.15
N GLU A 92 16.22 4.47 4.77
CA GLU A 92 17.56 4.66 5.37
C GLU A 92 18.54 5.44 4.49
N GLY A 93 18.52 5.22 3.17
CA GLY A 93 19.38 5.94 2.22
C GLY A 93 19.19 7.46 2.20
N PHE A 94 18.00 7.95 2.59
CA PHE A 94 17.68 9.38 2.61
C PHE A 94 17.82 10.02 4.00
N ARG A 95 18.13 9.25 5.06
CA ARG A 95 18.19 9.74 6.44
C ARG A 95 19.04 11.01 6.61
N LYS A 96 20.24 11.01 6.02
CA LYS A 96 21.18 12.14 6.08
C LYS A 96 20.71 13.36 5.29
N HIS A 97 19.94 13.14 4.21
CA HIS A 97 19.41 14.20 3.35
C HIS A 97 18.14 14.84 3.91
N LEU A 98 17.41 14.11 4.76
CA LEU A 98 16.09 14.48 5.27
C LEU A 98 16.12 14.91 6.74
N TYR A 99 17.22 15.52 7.19
CA TYR A 99 17.39 15.98 8.58
C TYR A 99 17.04 14.89 9.61
N ASN A 100 17.41 13.64 9.33
CA ASN A 100 17.06 12.48 10.14
C ASN A 100 15.54 12.28 10.30
N PHE A 101 14.76 12.52 9.25
CA PHE A 101 13.29 12.46 9.20
C PHE A 101 12.61 13.43 10.17
N LYS A 102 13.20 14.61 10.36
CA LYS A 102 12.61 15.71 11.14
C LYS A 102 12.05 16.84 10.26
N ASP A 103 11.87 16.58 8.98
CA ASP A 103 11.23 17.51 8.05
C ASP A 103 9.70 17.35 8.05
N VAL A 104 8.98 18.31 7.47
CA VAL A 104 7.51 18.30 7.43
C VAL A 104 6.95 17.25 6.46
N ALA A 105 7.73 16.84 5.46
CA ALA A 105 7.23 16.00 4.37
C ALA A 105 7.30 14.49 4.69
N LEU A 106 8.34 14.07 5.41
CA LEU A 106 8.76 12.68 5.62
C LEU A 106 8.99 12.34 7.09
N SER A 107 8.65 13.22 8.03
CA SER A 107 8.64 12.86 9.45
C SER A 107 7.62 11.74 9.74
N PRO A 108 7.93 10.85 10.71
CA PRO A 108 6.95 9.91 11.23
C PRO A 108 5.73 10.64 11.77
N TYR A 109 4.57 10.02 11.64
CA TYR A 109 3.35 10.59 12.21
C TYR A 109 3.40 10.54 13.75
N GLY A 110 3.11 11.66 14.40
CA GLY A 110 3.11 11.79 15.85
C GLY A 110 2.89 13.24 16.29
N GLU A 111 2.78 13.43 17.60
CA GLU A 111 2.83 14.77 18.19
C GLU A 111 4.26 15.30 18.08
N TYR A 112 4.40 16.53 17.59
CA TYR A 112 5.68 17.18 17.30
C TYR A 112 6.35 17.70 18.57
#